data_AF-A0A656JUV9-F1
#
_entry.id   AF-A0A656JUV9-F1
#
_cell.length_a   1.000
_cell.length_b   1.000
_cell.length_c   1.000
_cell.angle_alpha   90.00
_cell.angle_beta   90.00
_cell.angle_gamma   90.00
#
_symmetry.space_group_name_H-M   'P 1'
#
loop_
_entity.id
_entity.type
_entity.pdbx_description
1 polymer ?
#
loop_
_entity_poly.entity_id
_entity_poly.type
_entity_poly.pdbx_seq_one_letter_code
_entity_poly.pdbx_strand_id
1 'polypeptide(L)'
;KITGGQRIDLFGAQLHELPDIWSELIAAGFETGHAYGKSTRTVKSCVGSTWCRYGVQDSVAMALRIEDRYKGLRSPHKLKFAVSGCTRECAEAQSKDVGVIATENGWNLYLCGNGGM
;
A
#
# COMPACT_ATOMS: atom_id res chain seq x y z
N LYS A 1 -15.32 -6.34 -2.22
CA LYS A 1 -15.20 -5.02 -2.90
C LYS A 1 -13.73 -4.70 -3.12
N ILE A 2 -13.32 -4.27 -4.32
CA ILE A 2 -11.96 -3.78 -4.54
C ILE A 2 -11.88 -2.32 -4.07
N THR A 3 -10.86 -1.99 -3.29
CA THR A 3 -10.67 -0.64 -2.73
C THR A 3 -9.67 0.18 -3.55
N GLY A 4 -9.72 1.51 -3.41
CA GLY A 4 -8.72 2.40 -4.01
C GLY A 4 -7.30 2.23 -3.47
N GLY A 5 -7.13 1.53 -2.33
CA GLY A 5 -5.83 1.12 -1.78
C GLY A 5 -5.36 -0.23 -2.30
N GLN A 6 -5.96 -0.76 -3.37
CA GLN A 6 -5.63 -2.07 -3.98
C GLN A 6 -5.80 -3.25 -3.02
N ARG A 7 -6.85 -3.22 -2.19
CA ARG A 7 -7.24 -4.32 -1.30
C ARG A 7 -8.61 -4.89 -1.66
N ILE A 8 -8.88 -6.09 -1.14
CA ILE A 8 -10.19 -6.73 -1.20
C ILE A 8 -10.86 -6.58 0.18
N ASP A 9 -11.98 -5.87 0.23
CA ASP A 9 -12.87 -5.83 1.41
C ASP A 9 -13.91 -6.94 1.31
N LEU A 10 -14.00 -7.76 2.37
CA LEU A 10 -15.01 -8.80 2.54
C LEU A 10 -16.05 -8.31 3.56
N PHE A 11 -17.34 -8.37 3.20
CA PHE A 11 -18.45 -7.91 4.05
C PHE A 11 -19.33 -9.09 4.46
N GLY A 12 -19.99 -8.98 5.61
CA GLY A 12 -20.96 -9.96 6.10
C GLY A 12 -20.45 -10.92 7.16
N ALA A 13 -19.15 -10.88 7.50
CA ALA A 13 -18.60 -11.67 8.59
C ALA A 13 -19.16 -11.22 9.95
N GLN A 14 -19.62 -12.18 10.74
CA GLN A 14 -20.06 -12.00 12.11
C GLN A 14 -18.90 -12.14 13.09
N LEU A 15 -19.04 -11.57 14.28
CA LEU A 15 -17.97 -11.53 15.29
C LEU A 15 -17.45 -12.93 15.66
N HIS A 16 -18.34 -13.92 15.76
CA HIS A 16 -17.97 -15.28 16.15
C HIS A 16 -17.26 -16.06 15.05
N GLU A 17 -17.35 -15.63 13.79
CA GLU A 17 -16.71 -16.27 12.62
C GLU A 17 -15.27 -15.79 12.42
N LEU A 18 -14.87 -14.68 13.07
CA LEU A 18 -13.54 -14.08 12.86
C LEU A 18 -12.36 -15.02 13.16
N PRO A 19 -12.37 -15.85 14.23
CA PRO A 19 -11.26 -16.76 14.49
C PRO A 19 -11.04 -17.78 13.37
N ASP A 20 -12.11 -18.34 12.81
CA ASP A 20 -12.05 -19.34 11.73
C ASP A 20 -11.57 -18.69 10.43
N ILE A 21 -12.13 -17.53 10.09
CA ILE A 21 -11.73 -16.75 8.90
C ILE A 21 -10.23 -16.38 8.97
N TRP A 22 -9.75 -15.90 10.12
CA TRP A 22 -8.33 -15.57 10.27
C TRP A 22 -7.44 -16.80 10.20
N SER A 23 -7.87 -17.93 10.77
CA SER A 23 -7.10 -19.17 10.72
C SER A 23 -6.91 -19.67 9.29
N GLU A 24 -7.97 -19.63 8.47
CA GLU A 24 -7.91 -19.99 7.05
C GLU A 24 -6.98 -19.05 6.26
N LEU A 25 -7.11 -17.74 6.46
CA LEU A 25 -6.26 -16.75 5.80
C LEU A 25 -4.78 -16.89 6.18
N ILE A 26 -4.49 -17.12 7.46
CA ILE A 26 -3.11 -17.34 7.94
C ILE A 26 -2.55 -18.64 7.36
N ALA A 27 -3.34 -19.73 7.30
CA ALA A 27 -2.93 -20.99 6.68
C ALA A 27 -2.62 -20.83 5.18
N ALA A 28 -3.32 -19.93 4.49
CA ALA A 28 -3.05 -19.56 3.09
C ALA A 28 -1.86 -18.58 2.93
N GLY A 29 -1.21 -18.16 4.03
CA GLY A 29 -0.03 -17.30 4.01
C GLY A 29 -0.33 -15.80 4.05
N PHE A 30 -1.57 -15.39 4.33
CA PHE A 30 -1.90 -13.98 4.54
C PHE A 30 -1.51 -13.52 5.96
N GLU A 31 -0.94 -12.32 6.05
CA GLU A 31 -0.67 -11.67 7.33
C GLU A 31 -1.84 -10.76 7.74
N THR A 32 -2.10 -10.66 9.06
CA THR A 32 -3.12 -9.76 9.57
C THR A 32 -2.67 -8.31 9.43
N GLY A 33 -3.35 -7.53 8.59
CA GLY A 33 -3.08 -6.10 8.45
C GLY A 33 -3.55 -5.29 9.67
N HIS A 34 -2.83 -4.22 10.01
CA HIS A 34 -3.22 -3.27 11.07
C HIS A 34 -4.36 -2.32 10.62
N ALA A 35 -5.48 -2.86 10.14
CA ALA A 35 -6.59 -2.10 9.56
C ALA A 35 -7.24 -1.09 10.54
N TYR A 36 -7.20 -1.34 11.85
CA TYR A 36 -7.68 -0.41 12.87
C TYR A 36 -6.56 0.29 13.65
N GLY A 37 -5.29 -0.03 13.35
CA GLY A 37 -4.14 0.61 13.97
C GLY A 37 -3.96 2.06 13.51
N LYS A 38 -3.51 2.93 14.42
CA LYS A 38 -2.84 4.20 14.07
C LYS A 38 -1.43 3.85 13.59
N SER A 39 -1.37 3.38 12.35
CA SER A 39 -0.16 2.82 11.76
C SER A 39 -0.16 3.00 10.25
N THR A 40 0.93 2.54 9.63
CA THR A 40 1.07 2.36 8.19
C THR A 40 -0.12 1.58 7.62
N ARG A 41 -0.74 2.14 6.59
CA ARG A 41 -1.67 1.47 5.68
C ARG A 41 -0.89 0.84 4.54
N THR A 42 -1.54 0.00 3.73
CA THR A 42 -0.88 -0.63 2.57
C THR A 42 -0.26 0.42 1.67
N VAL A 43 0.89 0.06 1.13
CA VAL A 43 1.63 0.85 0.15
C VAL A 43 0.98 0.65 -1.21
N LYS A 44 0.26 1.65 -1.72
CA LYS A 44 -0.35 1.58 -3.04
C LYS A 44 0.75 1.64 -4.12
N SER A 45 0.71 0.77 -5.11
CA SER A 45 1.70 0.79 -6.20
C SER A 45 1.03 0.79 -7.58
N CYS A 46 1.72 1.32 -8.59
CA CYS A 46 1.34 0.99 -9.96
C CYS A 46 2.05 -0.31 -10.38
N VAL A 47 1.64 -0.88 -11.51
CA VAL A 47 2.15 -2.19 -11.99
C VAL A 47 3.64 -2.18 -12.37
N GLY A 48 4.33 -1.03 -12.26
CA GLY A 48 5.78 -0.89 -12.46
C GLY A 48 6.27 -1.21 -13.88
N SER A 49 7.58 -1.27 -14.04
CA SER A 49 8.24 -1.73 -15.27
C SER A 49 7.95 -3.20 -15.60
N THR A 50 7.44 -3.97 -14.64
CA THR A 50 7.05 -5.38 -14.81
C THR A 50 5.93 -5.55 -15.85
N TRP A 51 4.99 -4.61 -15.91
CA TRP A 51 3.84 -4.71 -16.83
C TRP A 51 3.51 -3.41 -17.58
N CYS A 52 3.96 -2.25 -17.10
CA CYS A 52 3.70 -0.97 -17.76
C CYS A 52 4.80 -0.65 -18.76
N ARG A 53 4.43 -0.40 -20.02
CA ARG A 53 5.36 0.06 -21.07
C ARG A 53 6.08 1.37 -20.74
N TYR A 54 5.55 2.16 -19.82
CA TYR A 54 6.13 3.43 -19.36
C TYR A 54 6.81 3.32 -17.99
N GLY A 55 6.84 2.13 -17.40
CA GLY A 55 7.48 1.92 -16.11
C GLY A 55 8.98 2.09 -16.24
N VAL A 56 9.54 3.07 -15.52
CA VAL A 56 10.97 3.36 -15.46
C VAL A 56 11.65 2.40 -14.49
N GLN A 57 11.00 2.11 -13.35
CA GLN A 57 11.50 1.17 -12.35
C GLN A 57 10.37 0.28 -11.79
N ASP A 58 10.77 -0.77 -11.09
CA ASP A 58 9.86 -1.71 -10.45
C ASP A 58 9.28 -1.10 -9.16
N SER A 59 8.10 -0.47 -9.31
CA SER A 59 7.35 0.07 -8.19
C SER A 59 6.73 -0.97 -7.29
N VAL A 60 6.49 -2.19 -7.77
CA VAL A 60 5.89 -3.26 -6.97
C VAL A 60 6.91 -3.76 -5.96
N ALA A 61 8.12 -4.08 -6.41
CA ALA A 61 9.20 -4.50 -5.52
C ALA A 61 9.57 -3.41 -4.50
N MET A 62 9.61 -2.14 -4.93
CA MET A 62 9.86 -1.03 -4.01
C MET A 62 8.72 -0.85 -2.99
N ALA A 63 7.46 -0.99 -3.41
CA ALA A 63 6.32 -0.92 -2.50
C ALA A 63 6.36 -2.02 -1.44
N LEU A 64 6.67 -3.27 -1.84
CA LEU A 64 6.83 -4.39 -0.92
C LEU A 64 7.95 -4.15 0.09
N ARG A 65 9.11 -3.62 -0.35
CA ARG A 65 10.22 -3.26 0.54
C ARG A 65 9.82 -2.21 1.58
N ILE A 66 9.07 -1.19 1.19
CA ILE A 66 8.57 -0.15 2.10
C ILE A 66 7.52 -0.74 3.04
N GLU A 67 6.60 -1.56 2.54
CA GLU A 67 5.56 -2.17 3.36
C GLU A 67 6.18 -3.08 4.42
N ASP A 68 7.11 -3.96 4.05
CA ASP A 68 7.76 -4.87 5.00
C ASP A 68 8.59 -4.13 6.06
N ARG A 69 9.24 -3.02 5.66
CA ARG A 69 10.05 -2.20 6.57
C ARG A 69 9.20 -1.42 7.58
N TYR A 70 8.03 -0.95 7.18
CA TYR A 70 7.22 -0.01 7.98
C TYR A 70 5.87 -0.56 8.43
N LYS A 71 5.51 -1.80 8.09
CA LYS A 71 4.34 -2.48 8.64
C LYS A 71 4.47 -2.56 10.16
N GLY A 72 3.40 -2.21 10.86
CA GLY A 72 3.38 -2.15 12.33
C GLY A 72 3.95 -0.89 12.97
N LEU A 73 4.48 0.08 12.19
CA LEU A 73 4.92 1.37 12.73
C LEU A 73 3.77 2.07 13.46
N ARG A 74 3.98 2.42 14.73
CA ARG A 74 3.03 3.19 15.53
C ARG A 74 3.18 4.68 15.22
N SER A 75 2.08 5.35 14.91
CA SER A 75 2.05 6.77 14.57
C SER A 75 0.87 7.49 15.25
N PRO A 76 0.90 8.83 15.39
CA PRO A 76 -0.22 9.57 15.98
C PRO A 76 -1.54 9.41 15.20
N HIS A 77 -1.45 9.14 13.90
CA HIS A 77 -2.58 8.92 13.00
C HIS A 77 -2.24 7.91 11.88
N LYS A 78 -3.21 7.54 11.04
CA LYS A 78 -2.98 6.63 9.89
C LYS A 78 -1.95 7.22 8.93
N LEU A 79 -0.97 6.42 8.49
CA LEU A 79 0.01 6.81 7.48
C LEU A 79 -0.25 6.06 6.18
N LYS A 80 -0.31 6.77 5.06
CA LYS A 80 -0.49 6.21 3.72
C LYS A 80 0.79 6.39 2.93
N PHE A 81 1.18 5.32 2.24
CA PHE A 81 2.34 5.30 1.38
C PHE A 81 1.91 4.96 -0.03
N ALA A 82 2.65 5.45 -1.03
CA ALA A 82 2.47 4.99 -2.40
C ALA A 82 3.76 5.08 -3.21
N VAL A 83 3.88 4.17 -4.18
CA VAL A 83 5.05 4.07 -5.07
C VAL A 83 4.59 4.06 -6.52
N SER A 84 5.06 5.02 -7.31
CA SER A 84 4.82 5.08 -8.75
C SER A 84 6.10 4.75 -9.51
N GLY A 85 6.02 3.85 -10.48
CA GLY A 85 7.15 3.44 -11.32
C GLY A 85 7.51 4.43 -12.43
N CYS A 86 6.80 5.56 -12.55
CA CYS A 86 7.12 6.65 -13.46
C CYS A 86 6.38 7.94 -13.04
N THR A 87 6.69 9.06 -13.69
CA THR A 87 6.11 10.39 -13.46
C THR A 87 4.62 10.50 -13.79
N ARG A 88 4.02 9.49 -14.43
CA ARG A 88 2.56 9.44 -14.66
C ARG A 88 1.74 9.18 -13.39
N GLU A 89 2.41 8.78 -12.31
CA GLU A 89 1.84 8.77 -10.96
C GLU A 89 0.52 8.00 -10.81
N CYS A 90 0.36 6.84 -11.46
CA CYS A 90 -0.88 6.07 -11.37
C CYS A 90 -1.19 5.58 -9.93
N ALA A 91 -0.21 5.57 -9.04
CA ALA A 91 -0.41 5.25 -7.62
C ALA A 91 -0.86 6.45 -6.77
N GLU A 92 -0.99 7.65 -7.34
CA GLU A 92 -1.31 8.89 -6.63
C GLU A 92 -0.32 9.17 -5.48
N ALA A 93 0.97 8.95 -5.73
CA ALA A 93 2.06 9.07 -4.75
C ALA A 93 2.11 10.44 -4.06
N GLN A 94 1.87 11.54 -4.77
CA GLN A 94 1.92 12.90 -4.22
C GLN A 94 0.74 13.19 -3.28
N SER A 95 -0.35 12.43 -3.37
CA SER A 95 -1.52 12.57 -2.49
C SER A 95 -1.41 11.81 -1.16
N LYS A 96 -0.35 11.03 -0.96
CA LYS A 96 -0.15 10.21 0.24
C LYS A 96 0.81 10.90 1.20
N ASP A 97 0.79 10.48 2.47
CA ASP A 97 1.70 11.01 3.50
C ASP A 97 3.17 10.83 3.10
N VAL A 98 3.47 9.70 2.43
CA VAL A 98 4.78 9.41 1.84
C VAL A 98 4.62 8.87 0.42
N GLY A 99 5.08 9.62 -0.56
CA GLY A 99 5.05 9.29 -1.98
C GLY A 99 6.44 9.03 -2.53
N VAL A 100 6.60 7.96 -3.30
CA VAL A 100 7.86 7.62 -3.97
C VAL A 100 7.60 7.50 -5.47
N ILE A 101 8.33 8.26 -6.29
CA ILE A 101 8.15 8.26 -7.75
C ILE A 101 9.48 7.96 -8.42
N ALA A 102 9.50 6.95 -9.29
CA ALA A 102 10.69 6.58 -10.05
C ALA A 102 11.03 7.64 -11.10
N THR A 103 12.32 7.88 -11.23
CA THR A 103 12.94 8.66 -12.31
C THR A 103 14.06 7.82 -12.95
N GLU A 104 14.63 8.30 -14.05
CA GLU A 104 15.77 7.65 -14.71
C GLU A 104 17.01 7.61 -13.80
N ASN A 105 17.13 8.56 -12.87
CA ASN A 105 18.28 8.72 -11.98
C ASN A 105 18.05 8.14 -10.57
N GLY A 106 16.90 7.52 -10.31
CA GLY A 106 16.59 6.98 -8.97
C GLY A 106 15.13 7.22 -8.55
N TRP A 107 14.93 7.64 -7.30
CA TRP A 107 13.60 7.80 -6.71
C TRP A 107 13.45 9.18 -6.09
N ASN A 108 12.38 9.87 -6.47
CA ASN A 108 11.98 11.12 -5.83
C ASN A 108 11.05 10.81 -4.65
N LEU A 109 11.28 11.47 -3.52
CA LEU A 109 10.48 11.37 -2.31
C LEU A 109 9.60 12.60 -2.14
N TYR A 110 8.31 12.38 -1.91
CA TYR A 110 7.30 13.38 -1.64
C TYR A 110 6.70 13.10 -0.26
N LEU A 111 6.43 14.15 0.51
CA LEU A 111 5.93 14.04 1.88
C LEU A 111 4.73 14.97 2.09
N CYS A 112 3.91 14.62 3.08
CA CYS A 112 2.77 15.44 3.54
C CYS A 112 1.65 15.63 2.51
N GLY A 113 1.48 14.69 1.58
CA GLY A 113 0.36 14.68 0.65
C GLY A 113 -0.98 14.44 1.35
N ASN A 114 -2.04 15.08 0.86
CA ASN A 114 -3.39 14.85 1.33
C ASN A 114 -4.37 14.66 0.16
N GLY A 115 -5.04 13.51 0.14
CA GLY A 115 -6.04 13.13 -0.87
C GLY A 115 -7.47 13.06 -0.34
N GLY A 116 -7.79 13.69 0.79
CA GLY A 116 -9.16 13.79 1.31
C GLY A 116 -9.45 15.16 1.92
N MET A 117 -10.70 15.61 1.81
CA MET A 117 -11.25 16.70 2.64
C MET A 117 -11.61 16.20 4.02
#